data_AF-A0A7W2B0S8-F1
#
_entry.id   AF-A0A7W2B0S8-F1
#
_cell.length_a   1.000
_cell.length_b   1.000
_cell.length_c   1.000
_cell.angle_alpha   90.00
_cell.angle_beta   90.00
_cell.angle_gamma   90.00
#
_symmetry.space_group_name_H-M   'P 1'
#
loop_
_entity.id
_entity.type
_entity.pdbx_description
1 polymer ?
#
loop_
_entity_poly.entity_id
_entity_poly.type
_entity_poly.pdbx_seq_one_letter_code
_entity_poly.pdbx_strand_id
1 'polypeptide(L)'
;MFKRILLLFLFGSLTFSCSNTSKILSGSDKELYENIQSELAKKKTLYVFGGPRFTVLKDYILTLQIRYPYSVYTREVSLIQGDISFKTKKFAEAIENYKIFIDEQPNHPKVNYAKYKIIKSYKELMSSEDKDIGPTIEIIKIYNNLDENFNDSEYIQEIQSIYEEARILLLKRTIYIANFYMDKNLGKYSFESAYKRIVESSELIQDLIESSAEAQYIKLYSLFMIDPKADKILLINKFASSFPNEDDYIKSLNSLLDIK
;
A
#
# COMPACT_ATOMS: atom_id res chain seq x y z
N MET A 1 -52.65 -17.28 34.53
CA MET A 1 -52.98 -17.23 33.08
C MET A 1 -52.08 -16.30 32.25
N PHE A 2 -51.36 -15.34 32.85
CA PHE A 2 -50.49 -14.39 32.12
C PHE A 2 -49.18 -14.96 31.53
N LYS A 3 -48.62 -16.05 32.08
CA LYS A 3 -47.34 -16.63 31.60
C LYS A 3 -47.43 -17.38 30.26
N ARG A 4 -48.62 -17.85 29.85
CA ARG A 4 -48.80 -18.54 28.55
C ARG A 4 -48.99 -17.57 27.38
N ILE A 5 -49.44 -16.34 27.64
CA ILE A 5 -49.60 -15.31 26.61
C ILE A 5 -48.26 -14.62 26.29
N LEU A 6 -47.37 -14.48 27.29
CA LEU A 6 -46.02 -13.93 27.09
C LEU A 6 -45.11 -14.84 26.23
N LEU A 7 -45.31 -16.17 26.31
CA LEU A 7 -44.53 -17.15 25.54
C LEU A 7 -44.99 -17.25 24.07
N LEU A 8 -46.23 -16.85 23.76
CA LEU A 8 -46.72 -16.72 22.38
C LEU A 8 -46.25 -15.42 21.71
N PHE A 9 -45.98 -14.36 22.49
CA PHE A 9 -45.39 -13.12 21.98
C PHE A 9 -43.88 -13.24 21.73
N LEU A 10 -43.18 -14.08 22.50
CA LEU A 10 -41.74 -14.31 22.35
C LEU A 10 -41.38 -15.28 21.19
N PHE A 11 -42.35 -16.06 20.70
CA PHE A 11 -42.17 -16.99 19.58
C PHE A 11 -42.69 -16.44 18.24
N GLY A 12 -43.43 -15.33 18.25
CA GLY A 12 -44.01 -14.70 17.07
C GLY A 12 -43.10 -13.72 16.33
N SER A 13 -41.90 -13.42 16.85
CA SER A 13 -40.98 -12.42 16.30
C SER A 13 -39.81 -12.99 15.47
N LEU A 14 -39.77 -14.32 15.25
CA LEU A 14 -38.62 -15.00 14.63
C LEU A 14 -38.86 -15.49 13.18
N THR A 15 -39.97 -15.15 12.52
CA THR A 15 -40.31 -15.72 11.20
C THR A 15 -40.49 -14.71 10.06
N PHE A 16 -39.83 -13.56 10.12
CA PHE A 16 -39.76 -12.65 8.97
C PHE A 16 -38.32 -12.18 8.71
N SER A 17 -37.48 -13.04 8.14
CA SER A 17 -36.39 -12.56 7.29
C SER A 17 -35.78 -13.70 6.48
N CYS A 18 -36.23 -13.84 5.23
CA CYS A 18 -35.44 -14.23 4.04
C CYS A 18 -36.39 -14.80 3.00
N SER A 19 -36.89 -13.99 2.06
CA SER A 19 -37.58 -14.55 0.88
C SER A 19 -37.44 -13.75 -0.42
N ASN A 20 -36.63 -12.68 -0.49
CA ASN A 20 -36.56 -11.86 -1.72
C ASN A 20 -35.18 -11.76 -2.39
N THR A 21 -34.12 -12.40 -1.87
CA THR A 21 -32.79 -12.35 -2.49
C THR A 21 -32.70 -13.14 -3.81
N SER A 22 -33.42 -14.26 -3.94
CA SER A 22 -33.37 -15.12 -5.14
C SER A 22 -33.97 -14.47 -6.38
N LYS A 23 -34.99 -13.62 -6.22
CA LYS A 23 -35.64 -12.92 -7.35
C LYS A 23 -34.79 -11.78 -7.90
N ILE A 24 -33.98 -11.17 -7.03
CA ILE A 24 -33.12 -10.02 -7.36
C ILE A 24 -31.97 -10.44 -8.30
N LEU A 25 -31.43 -11.66 -8.16
CA LEU A 25 -30.26 -12.13 -8.94
C LEU A 25 -30.62 -12.97 -10.18
N SER A 26 -31.88 -12.89 -10.62
CA SER A 26 -32.38 -13.57 -11.82
C SER A 26 -32.38 -12.61 -13.02
N GLY A 27 -32.37 -13.16 -14.24
CA GLY A 27 -32.39 -12.37 -15.49
C GLY A 27 -31.28 -12.68 -16.49
N SER A 28 -31.35 -12.03 -17.64
CA SER A 28 -30.32 -12.02 -18.69
C SER A 28 -29.08 -11.21 -18.26
N ASP A 29 -27.98 -11.37 -18.98
CA ASP A 29 -26.75 -10.60 -18.75
C ASP A 29 -26.99 -9.08 -18.88
N LYS A 30 -27.79 -8.67 -19.87
CA LYS A 30 -28.20 -7.27 -20.07
C LYS A 30 -29.02 -6.73 -18.90
N GLU A 31 -30.00 -7.49 -18.41
CA GLU A 31 -30.82 -7.06 -17.26
C GLU A 31 -29.98 -6.91 -15.99
N LEU A 32 -29.04 -7.84 -15.74
CA LEU A 32 -28.10 -7.72 -14.62
C LEU A 32 -27.23 -6.48 -14.76
N TYR A 33 -26.72 -6.20 -15.96
CA TYR A 33 -25.96 -4.99 -16.24
C TYR A 33 -26.78 -3.71 -16.01
N GLU A 34 -28.01 -3.64 -16.50
CA GLU A 34 -28.90 -2.50 -16.28
C GLU A 34 -29.18 -2.27 -14.79
N ASN A 35 -29.34 -3.35 -14.01
CA ASN A 35 -29.48 -3.27 -12.56
C ASN A 35 -28.21 -2.73 -11.88
N ILE A 36 -27.02 -3.13 -12.32
CA ILE A 36 -25.73 -2.60 -11.87
C ILE A 36 -25.66 -1.09 -12.11
N GLN A 37 -25.98 -0.65 -13.33
CA GLN A 37 -25.98 0.78 -13.68
C GLN A 37 -27.00 1.58 -12.88
N SER A 38 -28.20 1.04 -12.68
CA SER A 38 -29.26 1.65 -11.87
C SER A 38 -28.83 1.82 -10.40
N GLU A 39 -28.21 0.80 -9.81
CA GLU A 39 -27.70 0.87 -8.44
C GLU A 39 -26.55 1.88 -8.32
N LEU A 40 -25.65 1.96 -9.30
CA LEU A 40 -24.58 2.95 -9.37
C LEU A 40 -25.09 4.39 -9.50
N ALA A 41 -26.19 4.60 -10.22
CA ALA A 41 -26.80 5.90 -10.43
C ALA A 41 -27.49 6.46 -9.17
N LYS A 42 -27.69 5.64 -8.12
CA LYS A 42 -28.31 6.09 -6.88
C LYS A 42 -27.45 7.17 -6.22
N LYS A 43 -28.02 8.38 -6.14
CA LYS A 43 -27.38 9.51 -5.47
C LYS A 43 -27.47 9.35 -3.95
N LYS A 44 -26.44 9.82 -3.26
CA LYS A 44 -26.44 9.95 -1.80
C LYS A 44 -27.34 11.14 -1.44
N THR A 45 -28.44 10.89 -0.74
CA THR A 45 -29.31 11.94 -0.19
C THR A 45 -28.75 12.45 1.14
N LEU A 46 -29.12 13.66 1.55
CA LEU A 46 -28.49 14.48 2.60
C LEU A 46 -28.42 13.85 4.02
N TYR A 47 -29.06 12.72 4.27
CA TYR A 47 -28.96 12.00 5.54
C TYR A 47 -28.74 10.53 5.22
N VAL A 48 -27.54 9.99 5.48
CA VAL A 48 -27.06 8.57 5.62
C VAL A 48 -27.73 7.47 4.75
N PHE A 49 -29.03 7.50 4.55
CA PHE A 49 -29.85 6.75 3.63
C PHE A 49 -29.77 7.31 2.20
N GLY A 50 -28.94 6.69 1.37
CA GLY A 50 -28.84 6.96 -0.06
C GLY A 50 -27.44 6.69 -0.59
N GLY A 51 -27.36 6.37 -1.87
CA GLY A 51 -26.12 5.94 -2.55
C GLY A 51 -26.16 4.47 -2.98
N PRO A 52 -25.16 4.02 -3.76
CA PRO A 52 -25.09 2.64 -4.22
C PRO A 52 -24.89 1.69 -3.04
N ARG A 53 -25.72 0.64 -2.96
CA ARG A 53 -25.51 -0.44 -1.99
C ARG A 53 -24.43 -1.37 -2.53
N PHE A 54 -23.22 -1.18 -2.04
CA PHE A 54 -22.06 -1.95 -2.49
C PHE A 54 -22.20 -3.47 -2.30
N THR A 55 -22.93 -3.93 -1.28
CA THR A 55 -23.22 -5.36 -1.10
C THR A 55 -24.05 -5.91 -2.26
N VAL A 56 -25.17 -5.26 -2.57
CA VAL A 56 -26.05 -5.62 -3.69
C VAL A 56 -25.30 -5.54 -5.02
N LEU A 57 -24.47 -4.52 -5.20
CA LEU A 57 -23.67 -4.35 -6.41
C LEU A 57 -22.65 -5.49 -6.60
N LYS A 58 -21.98 -5.91 -5.52
CA LYS A 58 -21.10 -7.09 -5.54
C LYS A 58 -21.86 -8.35 -5.91
N ASP A 59 -23.06 -8.56 -5.36
CA ASP A 59 -23.89 -9.72 -5.67
C ASP A 59 -24.28 -9.76 -7.16
N TYR A 60 -24.66 -8.62 -7.75
CA TYR A 60 -24.95 -8.53 -9.17
C TYR A 60 -23.74 -8.80 -10.05
N ILE A 61 -22.59 -8.17 -9.74
CA ILE A 61 -21.34 -8.36 -10.50
C ILE A 61 -20.90 -9.82 -10.46
N LEU A 62 -20.90 -10.43 -9.26
CA LEU A 62 -20.53 -11.84 -9.09
C LEU A 62 -21.49 -12.76 -9.84
N THR A 63 -22.79 -12.48 -9.79
CA THR A 63 -23.79 -13.25 -10.54
C THR A 63 -23.56 -13.16 -12.04
N LEU A 64 -23.25 -11.96 -12.55
CA LEU A 64 -22.94 -11.72 -13.96
C LEU A 64 -21.67 -12.47 -14.38
N GLN A 65 -20.60 -12.40 -13.59
CA GLN A 65 -19.34 -13.12 -13.84
C GLN A 65 -19.51 -14.65 -13.85
N ILE A 66 -20.25 -15.20 -12.88
CA ILE A 66 -20.43 -16.67 -12.77
C ILE A 66 -21.35 -17.20 -13.87
N ARG A 67 -22.48 -16.52 -14.14
CA ARG A 67 -23.49 -17.04 -15.07
C ARG A 67 -23.18 -16.70 -16.53
N TYR A 68 -22.48 -15.60 -16.77
CA TYR A 68 -22.21 -15.07 -18.11
C TYR A 68 -20.74 -14.62 -18.26
N PRO A 69 -19.76 -15.50 -18.03
CA PRO A 69 -18.33 -15.14 -17.99
C PRO A 69 -17.81 -14.50 -19.29
N TYR A 70 -18.38 -14.87 -20.44
CA TYR A 70 -17.97 -14.35 -21.76
C TYR A 70 -18.81 -13.16 -22.25
N SER A 71 -19.74 -12.66 -21.43
CA SER A 71 -20.56 -11.50 -21.81
C SER A 71 -19.70 -10.24 -21.95
N VAL A 72 -20.10 -9.36 -22.87
CA VAL A 72 -19.51 -8.01 -22.99
C VAL A 72 -19.70 -7.24 -21.69
N TYR A 73 -20.86 -7.40 -21.02
CA TYR A 73 -21.16 -6.71 -19.78
C TYR A 73 -20.25 -7.13 -18.62
N THR A 74 -19.86 -8.41 -18.56
CA THR A 74 -18.90 -8.90 -17.56
C THR A 74 -17.57 -8.16 -17.68
N ARG A 75 -17.10 -7.93 -18.91
CA ARG A 75 -15.91 -7.13 -19.16
C ARG A 75 -16.11 -5.68 -18.76
N GLU A 76 -17.24 -5.07 -19.10
CA GLU A 76 -17.53 -3.66 -18.76
C GLU A 76 -17.58 -3.40 -17.25
N VAL A 77 -18.05 -4.35 -16.43
CA VAL A 77 -18.20 -4.16 -14.97
C VAL A 77 -16.98 -4.56 -14.15
N SER A 78 -15.99 -5.22 -14.74
CA SER A 78 -14.79 -5.72 -14.05
C SER A 78 -14.06 -4.62 -13.23
N LEU A 79 -13.86 -3.44 -13.81
CA LEU A 79 -13.26 -2.29 -13.13
C LEU A 79 -14.05 -1.85 -11.88
N ILE A 80 -15.38 -1.98 -11.93
CA ILE A 80 -16.29 -1.54 -10.87
C ILE A 80 -16.03 -2.33 -9.59
N GLN A 81 -15.61 -3.60 -9.69
CA GLN A 81 -15.28 -4.41 -8.51
C GLN A 81 -14.13 -3.81 -7.71
N GLY A 82 -13.07 -3.34 -8.40
CA GLY A 82 -11.97 -2.59 -7.79
C GLY A 82 -12.43 -1.28 -7.16
N ASP A 83 -13.29 -0.52 -7.87
CA ASP A 83 -13.86 0.74 -7.36
C ASP A 83 -14.68 0.54 -6.09
N ILE A 84 -15.49 -0.53 -6.02
CA ILE A 84 -16.27 -0.87 -4.83
C ILE A 84 -15.34 -1.19 -3.67
N SER A 85 -14.35 -2.05 -3.89
CA SER A 85 -13.38 -2.41 -2.85
C SER A 85 -12.62 -1.20 -2.34
N PHE A 86 -12.20 -0.29 -3.23
CA PHE A 86 -11.58 0.97 -2.86
C PHE A 86 -12.52 1.86 -2.02
N LYS A 87 -13.75 2.08 -2.50
CA LYS A 87 -14.76 2.93 -1.82
C LYS A 87 -15.18 2.38 -0.46
N THR A 88 -15.12 1.06 -0.29
CA THR A 88 -15.40 0.37 0.99
C THR A 88 -14.17 0.23 1.88
N LYS A 89 -13.05 0.88 1.52
CA LYS A 89 -11.77 0.87 2.26
C LYS A 89 -11.14 -0.53 2.39
N LYS A 90 -11.51 -1.45 1.51
CA LYS A 90 -10.90 -2.78 1.40
C LYS A 90 -9.75 -2.71 0.42
N PHE A 91 -8.69 -1.98 0.79
CA PHE A 91 -7.62 -1.61 -0.14
C PHE A 91 -6.82 -2.81 -0.67
N ALA A 92 -6.59 -3.84 0.14
CA ALA A 92 -5.96 -5.08 -0.33
C ALA A 92 -6.82 -5.78 -1.41
N GLU A 93 -8.13 -5.91 -1.16
CA GLU A 93 -9.08 -6.46 -2.14
C GLU A 93 -9.16 -5.56 -3.39
N ALA A 94 -9.05 -4.24 -3.23
CA ALA A 94 -9.05 -3.31 -4.35
C ALA A 94 -7.84 -3.53 -5.26
N ILE A 95 -6.64 -3.67 -4.69
CA ILE A 95 -5.40 -3.95 -5.44
C ILE A 95 -5.55 -5.21 -6.30
N GLU A 96 -6.05 -6.30 -5.70
CA GLU A 96 -6.25 -7.56 -6.40
C GLU A 96 -7.23 -7.41 -7.57
N ASN A 97 -8.39 -6.80 -7.33
CA ASN A 97 -9.40 -6.59 -8.37
C ASN A 97 -8.90 -5.69 -9.52
N TYR A 98 -8.13 -4.63 -9.22
CA TYR A 98 -7.54 -3.79 -10.28
C TYR A 98 -6.45 -4.53 -11.06
N LYS A 99 -5.64 -5.38 -10.42
CA LYS A 99 -4.65 -6.21 -11.11
C LYS A 99 -5.34 -7.19 -12.07
N ILE A 100 -6.37 -7.89 -11.61
CA ILE A 100 -7.20 -8.78 -12.44
C ILE A 100 -7.75 -8.02 -13.66
N PHE A 101 -8.30 -6.82 -13.45
CA PHE A 101 -8.81 -5.99 -14.55
C PHE A 101 -7.72 -5.65 -15.59
N ILE A 102 -6.51 -5.29 -15.15
CA ILE A 102 -5.40 -4.97 -16.04
C ILE A 102 -4.96 -6.22 -16.83
N ASP A 103 -4.87 -7.36 -16.15
CA ASP A 103 -4.44 -8.63 -16.76
C ASP A 103 -5.45 -9.14 -17.79
N GLU A 104 -6.74 -9.04 -17.49
CA GLU A 104 -7.82 -9.47 -18.39
C GLU A 104 -8.05 -8.48 -19.55
N GLN A 105 -7.79 -7.18 -19.33
CA GLN A 105 -8.11 -6.12 -20.28
C GLN A 105 -6.98 -5.09 -20.45
N PRO A 106 -5.79 -5.51 -20.92
CA PRO A 106 -4.60 -4.66 -20.98
C PRO A 106 -4.71 -3.46 -21.92
N ASN A 107 -5.65 -3.49 -22.87
CA ASN A 107 -5.89 -2.41 -23.83
C ASN A 107 -7.09 -1.51 -23.46
N HIS A 108 -7.70 -1.70 -22.29
CA HIS A 108 -8.85 -0.90 -21.89
C HIS A 108 -8.43 0.57 -21.62
N PRO A 109 -9.22 1.58 -22.02
CA PRO A 109 -8.90 3.00 -21.80
C PRO A 109 -8.81 3.43 -20.32
N LYS A 110 -9.04 2.51 -19.38
CA LYS A 110 -8.98 2.75 -17.92
C LYS A 110 -7.86 1.97 -17.24
N VAL A 111 -6.93 1.36 -17.98
CA VAL A 111 -5.76 0.70 -17.40
C VAL A 111 -4.91 1.67 -16.58
N ASN A 112 -4.65 2.88 -17.08
CA ASN A 112 -3.92 3.89 -16.30
C ASN A 112 -4.70 4.33 -15.05
N TYR A 113 -6.02 4.42 -15.13
CA TYR A 113 -6.85 4.68 -13.94
C TYR A 113 -6.73 3.54 -12.90
N ALA A 114 -6.76 2.28 -13.34
CA ALA A 114 -6.61 1.12 -12.45
C ALA A 114 -5.22 1.06 -11.80
N LYS A 115 -4.14 1.30 -12.57
CA LYS A 115 -2.77 1.42 -12.05
C LYS A 115 -2.66 2.52 -11.00
N TYR A 116 -3.25 3.70 -11.28
CA TYR A 116 -3.34 4.79 -10.30
C TYR A 116 -4.05 4.35 -9.02
N LYS A 117 -5.20 3.68 -9.13
CA LYS A 117 -5.95 3.18 -7.97
C LYS A 117 -5.21 2.09 -7.19
N ILE A 118 -4.37 1.28 -7.82
CA ILE A 118 -3.48 0.35 -7.14
C ILE A 118 -2.50 1.13 -6.25
N ILE A 119 -1.82 2.15 -6.80
CA ILE A 119 -0.88 2.98 -6.03
C ILE A 119 -1.60 3.71 -4.88
N LYS A 120 -2.79 4.27 -5.13
CA LYS A 120 -3.60 4.86 -4.05
C LYS A 120 -3.96 3.85 -2.96
N SER A 121 -4.32 2.63 -3.36
CA SER A 121 -4.68 1.58 -2.39
C SER A 121 -3.47 1.20 -1.53
N TYR A 122 -2.27 1.08 -2.12
CA TYR A 122 -1.05 0.88 -1.35
C TYR A 122 -0.76 2.07 -0.44
N LYS A 123 -1.01 3.31 -0.89
CA LYS A 123 -0.84 4.53 -0.08
C LYS A 123 -1.72 4.48 1.17
N GLU A 124 -2.98 4.08 1.04
CA GLU A 124 -3.89 3.93 2.18
C GLU A 124 -3.49 2.78 3.14
N LEU A 125 -2.68 1.83 2.67
CA LEU A 125 -2.11 0.74 3.47
C LEU A 125 -0.75 1.09 4.09
N MET A 126 -0.12 2.20 3.69
CA MET A 126 1.09 2.68 4.35
C MET A 126 0.81 2.99 5.82
N SER A 127 1.80 2.71 6.67
CA SER A 127 1.70 2.98 8.11
C SER A 127 2.91 3.78 8.57
N SER A 128 3.36 3.56 9.81
CA SER A 128 4.55 4.17 10.40
C SER A 128 5.81 3.30 10.21
N GLU A 129 6.96 3.91 10.45
CA GLU A 129 8.31 3.33 10.34
C GLU A 129 8.63 2.20 11.33
N ASP A 130 7.71 1.83 12.21
CA ASP A 130 7.83 0.71 13.14
C ASP A 130 7.01 -0.51 12.70
N LYS A 131 6.16 -0.35 11.68
CA LYS A 131 5.21 -1.37 11.19
C LYS A 131 5.64 -1.98 9.86
N ASP A 132 4.74 -2.76 9.26
CA ASP A 132 4.94 -3.36 7.94
C ASP A 132 5.21 -2.28 6.88
N ILE A 133 6.33 -2.45 6.17
CA ILE A 133 6.81 -1.55 5.12
C ILE A 133 6.50 -2.09 3.72
N GLY A 134 5.89 -3.28 3.61
CA GLY A 134 5.54 -3.90 2.34
C GLY A 134 4.81 -2.97 1.35
N PRO A 135 3.70 -2.31 1.76
CA PRO A 135 2.99 -1.37 0.88
C PRO A 135 3.87 -0.23 0.36
N THR A 136 4.76 0.30 1.20
CA THR A 136 5.70 1.37 0.85
C THR A 136 6.69 0.91 -0.21
N ILE A 137 7.26 -0.29 -0.05
CA ILE A 137 8.20 -0.86 -1.02
C ILE A 137 7.50 -1.11 -2.37
N GLU A 138 6.26 -1.61 -2.35
CA GLU A 138 5.50 -1.87 -3.57
C GLU A 138 5.19 -0.59 -4.35
N ILE A 139 4.90 0.54 -3.68
CA ILE A 139 4.76 1.84 -4.35
C ILE A 139 6.03 2.22 -5.11
N ILE A 140 7.19 2.11 -4.46
CA ILE A 140 8.49 2.47 -5.04
C ILE A 140 8.78 1.59 -6.26
N LYS A 141 8.55 0.28 -6.15
CA LYS A 141 8.74 -0.66 -7.27
C LYS A 141 7.81 -0.35 -8.43
N ILE A 142 6.52 -0.11 -8.17
CA ILE A 142 5.55 0.19 -9.22
C ILE A 142 5.93 1.48 -9.93
N TYR A 143 6.27 2.53 -9.18
CA TYR A 143 6.68 3.82 -9.75
C TYR A 143 7.90 3.68 -10.67
N ASN A 144 8.93 2.96 -10.21
CA ASN A 144 10.16 2.74 -10.97
C ASN A 144 9.97 1.89 -12.24
N ASN A 145 8.81 1.22 -12.38
CA ASN A 145 8.46 0.40 -13.54
C ASN A 145 7.24 0.97 -14.30
N LEU A 146 6.89 2.24 -14.10
CA LEU A 146 5.84 2.89 -14.90
C LEU A 146 6.26 2.97 -16.37
N ASP A 147 5.33 2.64 -17.26
CA ASP A 147 5.53 2.78 -18.70
C ASP A 147 5.39 4.25 -19.15
N GLU A 148 5.97 4.56 -20.31
CA GLU A 148 5.93 5.92 -20.89
C GLU A 148 4.50 6.45 -21.07
N ASN A 149 3.56 5.59 -21.46
CA ASN A 149 2.15 5.97 -21.64
C ASN A 149 1.49 6.41 -20.32
N PHE A 150 1.96 5.90 -19.18
CA PHE A 150 1.48 6.31 -17.87
C PHE A 150 2.00 7.71 -17.49
N ASN A 151 3.22 8.04 -17.88
CA ASN A 151 3.85 9.32 -17.55
C ASN A 151 3.10 10.52 -18.15
N ASP A 152 2.40 10.32 -19.26
CA ASP A 152 1.57 11.34 -19.91
C ASP A 152 0.15 11.43 -19.32
N SER A 153 -0.20 10.59 -18.34
CA SER A 153 -1.53 10.57 -17.75
C SER A 153 -1.77 11.71 -16.76
N GLU A 154 -3.04 12.06 -16.55
CA GLU A 154 -3.46 13.04 -15.53
C GLU A 154 -3.08 12.63 -14.10
N TYR A 155 -2.71 11.37 -13.87
CA TYR A 155 -2.44 10.82 -12.54
C TYR A 155 -0.98 10.96 -12.10
N ILE A 156 -0.05 11.29 -13.01
CA ILE A 156 1.39 11.21 -12.76
C ILE A 156 1.85 12.11 -11.61
N GLN A 157 1.30 13.32 -11.50
CA GLN A 157 1.70 14.29 -10.47
C GLN A 157 1.36 13.80 -9.06
N GLU A 158 0.16 13.25 -8.87
CA GLU A 158 -0.23 12.70 -7.56
C GLU A 158 0.58 11.45 -7.22
N ILE A 159 0.87 10.62 -8.22
CA ILE A 159 1.67 9.41 -8.04
C ILE A 159 3.12 9.74 -7.69
N GLN A 160 3.71 10.77 -8.30
CA GLN A 160 5.04 11.26 -7.93
C GLN A 160 5.05 11.74 -6.48
N SER A 161 4.03 12.47 -6.02
CA SER A 161 3.92 12.85 -4.60
C SER A 161 3.86 11.63 -3.68
N ILE A 162 3.03 10.64 -4.01
CA ILE A 162 2.90 9.40 -3.23
C ILE A 162 4.23 8.62 -3.20
N TYR A 163 4.93 8.58 -4.33
CA TYR A 163 6.25 7.96 -4.46
C TYR A 163 7.26 8.62 -3.53
N GLU A 164 7.38 9.95 -3.54
CA GLU A 164 8.31 10.66 -2.65
C GLU A 164 7.99 10.43 -1.17
N GLU A 165 6.70 10.43 -0.80
CA GLU A 165 6.28 10.10 0.56
C GLU A 165 6.68 8.67 0.96
N ALA A 166 6.56 7.70 0.04
CA ALA A 166 6.96 6.33 0.29
C ALA A 166 8.48 6.18 0.49
N ARG A 167 9.28 6.87 -0.34
CA ARG A 167 10.75 6.84 -0.22
C ARG A 167 11.23 7.44 1.09
N ILE A 168 10.66 8.57 1.49
CA ILE A 168 10.98 9.22 2.78
C ILE A 168 10.61 8.29 3.94
N LEU A 169 9.46 7.61 3.88
CA LEU A 169 9.09 6.65 4.92
C LEU A 169 10.05 5.44 4.96
N LEU A 170 10.49 4.95 3.80
CA LEU A 170 11.49 3.88 3.74
C LEU A 170 12.84 4.32 4.34
N LEU A 171 13.29 5.56 4.08
CA LEU A 171 14.48 6.12 4.72
C LEU A 171 14.34 6.14 6.25
N LYS A 172 13.21 6.67 6.75
CA LYS A 172 12.92 6.71 8.20
C LYS A 172 12.92 5.32 8.82
N ARG A 173 12.27 4.35 8.17
CA ARG A 173 12.28 2.92 8.59
C ARG A 173 13.68 2.38 8.66
N THR A 174 14.49 2.67 7.65
CA THR A 174 15.86 2.19 7.51
C THR A 174 16.72 2.69 8.67
N ILE A 175 16.70 4.00 8.92
CA ILE A 175 17.43 4.64 10.02
C ILE A 175 16.92 4.12 11.37
N TYR A 176 15.61 4.03 11.56
CA TYR A 176 15.00 3.54 12.80
C TYR A 176 15.50 2.14 13.18
N ILE A 177 15.46 1.18 12.23
CA ILE A 177 15.96 -0.18 12.49
C ILE A 177 17.48 -0.18 12.68
N ALA A 178 18.21 0.57 11.86
CA ALA A 178 19.67 0.57 11.93
C ALA A 178 20.16 1.13 13.27
N ASN A 179 19.52 2.20 13.77
CA ASN A 179 19.80 2.75 15.10
C ASN A 179 19.52 1.75 16.24
N PHE A 180 18.45 0.95 16.14
CA PHE A 180 18.22 -0.12 17.11
C PHE A 180 19.40 -1.10 17.18
N TYR A 181 19.97 -1.46 16.03
CA TYR A 181 21.12 -2.35 15.94
C TYR A 181 22.48 -1.67 16.17
N MET A 182 22.53 -0.35 16.33
CA MET A 182 23.74 0.36 16.71
C MET A 182 24.07 0.26 18.20
N ASP A 183 23.18 -0.32 19.02
CA ASP A 183 23.44 -0.56 20.44
C ASP A 183 24.61 -1.53 20.64
N LYS A 184 25.68 -1.01 21.24
CA LYS A 184 26.92 -1.74 21.54
C LYS A 184 26.69 -2.95 22.44
N ASN A 185 25.63 -2.96 23.25
CA ASN A 185 25.31 -4.05 24.15
C ASN A 185 24.79 -5.31 23.42
N LEU A 186 24.37 -5.16 22.16
CA LEU A 186 23.85 -6.27 21.33
C LEU A 186 24.98 -7.09 20.67
N GLY A 187 26.23 -6.62 20.74
CA GLY A 187 27.41 -7.31 20.20
C GLY A 187 27.66 -7.09 18.70
N LYS A 188 28.75 -7.68 18.18
CA LYS A 188 29.28 -7.39 16.82
C LYS A 188 28.28 -7.63 15.68
N TYR A 189 27.51 -8.72 15.74
CA TYR A 189 26.50 -9.08 14.73
C TYR A 189 25.39 -8.03 14.58
N SER A 190 25.23 -7.16 15.59
CA SER A 190 24.30 -6.04 15.54
C SER A 190 24.74 -5.00 14.50
N PHE A 191 26.02 -4.63 14.45
CA PHE A 191 26.53 -3.67 13.46
C PHE A 191 26.43 -4.20 12.02
N GLU A 192 26.61 -5.51 11.81
CA GLU A 192 26.39 -6.12 10.50
C GLU A 192 24.93 -5.95 10.04
N SER A 193 23.98 -6.10 10.98
CA SER A 193 22.56 -5.89 10.71
C SER A 193 22.25 -4.42 10.39
N ALA A 194 22.79 -3.47 11.17
CA ALA A 194 22.64 -2.04 10.90
C ALA A 194 23.19 -1.66 9.52
N TYR A 195 24.42 -2.09 9.21
CA TYR A 195 25.05 -1.86 7.90
C TYR A 195 24.20 -2.41 6.75
N LYS A 196 23.77 -3.67 6.89
CA LYS A 196 22.96 -4.37 5.88
C LYS A 196 21.66 -3.62 5.59
N ARG A 197 20.96 -3.07 6.60
CA ARG A 197 19.73 -2.29 6.38
C ARG A 197 19.96 -1.05 5.52
N ILE A 198 21.06 -0.33 5.74
CA ILE A 198 21.40 0.83 4.91
C ILE A 198 21.69 0.40 3.46
N VAL A 199 22.49 -0.66 3.28
CA VAL A 199 22.90 -1.13 1.96
C VAL A 199 21.72 -1.67 1.15
N GLU A 200 20.90 -2.53 1.73
CA GLU A 200 19.71 -3.07 1.06
C GLU A 200 18.74 -1.96 0.65
N SER A 201 18.51 -0.97 1.51
CA SER A 201 17.60 0.13 1.20
C SER A 201 18.16 1.07 0.13
N SER A 202 19.49 1.11 -0.04
CA SER A 202 20.13 1.89 -1.10
C SER A 202 19.75 1.36 -2.49
N GLU A 203 19.35 0.09 -2.64
CA GLU A 203 18.87 -0.44 -3.93
C GLU A 203 17.61 0.26 -4.44
N LEU A 204 16.83 0.86 -3.54
CA LEU A 204 15.56 1.52 -3.85
C LEU A 204 15.61 3.05 -3.71
N ILE A 205 16.44 3.55 -2.79
CA ILE A 205 16.48 4.98 -2.40
C ILE A 205 17.92 5.47 -2.21
N GLN A 206 18.83 5.09 -3.12
CA GLN A 206 20.27 5.41 -3.04
C GLN A 206 20.55 6.88 -2.77
N ASP A 207 19.95 7.76 -3.56
CA ASP A 207 20.09 9.22 -3.47
C ASP A 207 19.63 9.76 -2.10
N LEU A 208 18.53 9.26 -1.54
CA LEU A 208 18.10 9.65 -0.20
C LEU A 208 19.07 9.16 0.88
N ILE A 209 19.59 7.94 0.74
CA ILE A 209 20.60 7.40 1.67
C ILE A 209 21.91 8.19 1.57
N GLU A 210 22.36 8.54 0.37
CA GLU A 210 23.57 9.33 0.13
C GLU A 210 23.44 10.78 0.60
N SER A 211 22.24 11.36 0.53
CA SER A 211 21.96 12.72 1.02
C SER A 211 21.72 12.80 2.54
N SER A 212 21.51 11.67 3.22
CA SER A 212 21.24 11.62 4.66
C SER A 212 22.54 11.43 5.46
N ALA A 213 22.94 12.49 6.18
CA ALA A 213 24.09 12.44 7.07
C ALA A 213 24.00 11.31 8.10
N GLU A 214 22.83 11.14 8.74
CA GLU A 214 22.61 10.09 9.73
C GLU A 214 22.75 8.69 9.12
N ALA A 215 22.15 8.43 7.96
CA ALA A 215 22.28 7.13 7.29
C ALA A 215 23.74 6.83 6.90
N GLN A 216 24.47 7.82 6.38
CA GLN A 216 25.89 7.68 6.05
C GLN A 216 26.76 7.48 7.30
N TYR A 217 26.45 8.17 8.40
CA TYR A 217 27.11 7.98 9.69
C TYR A 217 26.91 6.56 10.20
N ILE A 218 25.67 6.06 10.25
CA ILE A 218 25.35 4.70 10.70
C ILE A 218 26.09 3.66 9.84
N LYS A 219 26.10 3.86 8.51
CA LYS A 219 26.80 3.00 7.56
C LYS A 219 28.31 2.94 7.86
N LEU A 220 28.97 4.08 8.01
CA LEU A 220 30.42 4.13 8.28
C LEU A 220 30.78 3.60 9.66
N TYR A 221 30.03 3.99 10.68
CA TYR A 221 30.24 3.51 12.04
C TYR A 221 30.12 1.99 12.09
N SER A 222 29.05 1.44 11.53
CA SER A 222 28.84 0.00 11.46
C SER A 222 29.96 -0.70 10.71
N LEU A 223 30.40 -0.13 9.57
CA LEU A 223 31.53 -0.65 8.79
C LEU A 223 32.82 -0.73 9.63
N PHE A 224 33.13 0.29 10.42
CA PHE A 224 34.34 0.31 11.25
C PHE A 224 34.30 -0.70 12.39
N MET A 225 33.12 -1.06 12.87
CA MET A 225 32.94 -2.09 13.90
C MET A 225 33.03 -3.51 13.32
N ILE A 226 32.67 -3.70 12.05
CA ILE A 226 32.67 -5.03 11.41
C ILE A 226 34.00 -5.36 10.73
N ASP A 227 34.64 -4.38 10.10
CA ASP A 227 35.87 -4.51 9.31
C ASP A 227 37.03 -3.67 9.88
N PRO A 228 37.97 -4.31 10.61
CA PRO A 228 39.16 -3.63 11.12
C PRO A 228 40.11 -3.10 10.05
N LYS A 229 39.98 -3.56 8.79
CA LYS A 229 40.86 -3.16 7.67
C LYS A 229 40.31 -1.96 6.89
N ALA A 230 39.13 -1.46 7.22
CA ALA A 230 38.55 -0.31 6.55
C ALA A 230 39.50 0.91 6.66
N ASP A 231 39.68 1.64 5.56
CA ASP A 231 40.45 2.90 5.55
C ASP A 231 39.63 4.01 6.22
N LYS A 232 39.65 4.01 7.56
CA LYS A 232 38.84 4.90 8.39
C LYS A 232 39.14 6.37 8.09
N ILE A 233 40.41 6.73 7.93
CA ILE A 233 40.83 8.12 7.70
C ILE A 233 40.24 8.64 6.39
N LEU A 234 40.39 7.88 5.29
CA LEU A 234 39.83 8.26 4.00
C LEU A 234 38.31 8.42 4.06
N LEU A 235 37.62 7.47 4.68
CA LEU A 235 36.16 7.45 4.73
C LEU A 235 35.59 8.57 5.63
N ILE A 236 36.23 8.87 6.75
CA ILE A 236 35.85 10.01 7.62
C ILE A 236 36.06 11.33 6.88
N ASN A 237 37.19 11.51 6.19
CA ASN A 237 37.44 12.74 5.42
C ASN A 237 36.41 12.95 4.31
N LYS A 238 36.00 11.88 3.62
CA LYS A 238 34.91 11.94 2.63
C LYS A 238 33.59 12.34 3.29
N PHE A 239 33.24 11.74 4.43
CA PHE A 239 32.03 12.08 5.17
C PHE A 239 32.03 13.55 5.59
N ALA A 240 33.11 14.03 6.22
CA ALA A 240 33.23 15.42 6.66
C ALA A 240 33.19 16.42 5.49
N SER A 241 33.69 16.03 4.31
CA SER A 241 33.60 16.87 3.11
C SER A 241 32.17 16.98 2.59
N SER A 242 31.39 15.89 2.63
CA SER A 242 29.98 15.88 2.21
C SER A 242 29.04 16.51 3.24
N PHE A 243 29.37 16.42 4.53
CA PHE A 243 28.54 16.86 5.65
C PHE A 243 29.34 17.73 6.64
N PRO A 244 29.83 18.92 6.22
CA PRO A 244 30.75 19.73 7.01
C PRO A 244 30.18 20.30 8.30
N ASN A 245 28.85 20.30 8.47
CA ASN A 245 28.16 20.85 9.63
C ASN A 245 27.82 19.78 10.70
N GLU A 246 28.13 18.51 10.45
CA GLU A 246 27.75 17.38 11.32
C GLU A 246 28.85 17.06 12.33
N ASP A 247 29.21 18.06 13.15
CA ASP A 247 30.33 18.00 14.09
C ASP A 247 30.27 16.81 15.05
N ASP A 248 29.07 16.48 15.54
CA ASP A 248 28.86 15.37 16.47
C ASP A 248 29.16 14.01 15.82
N TYR A 249 28.71 13.80 14.58
CA TYR A 249 29.01 12.58 13.82
C TYR A 249 30.49 12.49 13.46
N ILE A 250 31.10 13.60 13.02
CA ILE A 250 32.53 13.65 12.70
C ILE A 250 33.37 13.34 13.93
N LYS A 251 33.06 13.94 15.08
CA LYS A 251 33.75 13.68 16.35
C LYS A 251 33.60 12.23 16.80
N SER A 252 32.39 11.68 16.70
CA SER A 252 32.12 10.28 17.02
C SER A 252 32.95 9.33 16.16
N LEU A 253 32.98 9.52 14.83
CA LEU A 253 33.77 8.68 13.93
C LEU A 253 35.27 8.81 14.19
N ASN A 254 35.78 10.01 14.43
CA ASN A 254 37.21 10.22 14.75
C ASN A 254 37.63 9.49 16.02
N SER A 255 36.76 9.38 17.03
CA SER A 255 37.07 8.62 18.26
C SER A 255 37.36 7.12 18.01
N LEU A 256 36.93 6.58 16.85
CA LEU A 256 37.19 5.19 16.46
C LEU A 256 38.57 4.97 15.80
N LEU A 257 39.34 6.04 15.59
CA LEU A 257 40.73 5.95 15.14
C LEU A 257 41.69 5.55 16.28
N ASP A 258 41.35 5.91 17.51
CA ASP A 258 42.20 5.74 18.69
C ASP A 258 42.03 4.38 19.40
N ILE A 259 41.03 3.59 18.99
CA ILE A 259 40.75 2.27 19.55
C ILE A 259 41.67 1.24 18.87
N LYS A 260 42.78 0.93 19.55
CA LYS A 260 43.71 -0.18 19.22
C LYS A 260 43.15 -1.54 19.64
#